data_AF-A0A658R1S9-F1
#
_entry.id   AF-A0A658R1S9-F1
#
_cell.length_a   1.000
_cell.length_b   1.000
_cell.length_c   1.000
_cell.angle_alpha   90.00
_cell.angle_beta   90.00
_cell.angle_gamma   90.00
#
_symmetry.space_group_name_H-M   'P 1'
#
loop_
_entity.id
_entity.type
_entity.pdbx_description
1 polymer ?
#
loop_
_entity_poly.entity_id
_entity_poly.type
_entity_poly.pdbx_seq_one_letter_code
_entity_poly.pdbx_strand_id
1 'polypeptide(L)'
;MKLFCLRARRAFCLGSIAVAINVLTACGGDSGSSPSGNINGTAAIGAPLGGAAIQATCKNGSGTTTANAAGVYSVTFRFDGPCTLTATSGSVVIHSVAAGPGTYNLTPLTELLVAYLAAQLGTTVNGLLTGIQNNTSFQSALSNRTVLTNAEAAVAQIIKKLYGVNLSSTAFLSTAFVTGQPGIDADLDKFASMGAIDATGKPSTALLNAAIAAGAAAPIRGTGGNPTGGTGGTGAT
;
A
#
# COMPACT_ATOMS: atom_id res chain seq x y z
N MET A 1 53.56 37.61 18.30
CA MET A 1 54.84 37.61 17.56
C MET A 1 54.61 36.83 16.26
N LYS A 2 54.60 37.53 15.12
CA LYS A 2 55.52 37.35 13.96
C LYS A 2 55.23 36.05 13.17
N LEU A 3 54.94 36.01 11.86
CA LEU A 3 55.24 36.95 10.77
C LEU A 3 54.31 36.68 9.56
N PHE A 4 53.98 37.75 8.84
CA PHE A 4 53.45 37.79 7.46
C PHE A 4 54.45 37.21 6.44
N CYS A 5 53.99 36.71 5.27
CA CYS A 5 54.38 37.24 3.93
C CYS A 5 53.76 36.48 2.73
N LEU A 6 52.95 37.22 1.95
CA LEU A 6 52.89 37.33 0.48
C LEU A 6 53.07 36.10 -0.45
N ARG A 7 52.11 35.89 -1.36
CA ARG A 7 52.22 36.38 -2.77
C ARG A 7 50.94 36.21 -3.58
N ALA A 8 50.50 37.31 -4.16
CA ALA A 8 49.53 37.40 -5.24
C ALA A 8 50.10 36.81 -6.55
N ARG A 9 49.24 36.25 -7.41
CA ARG A 9 49.30 36.43 -8.86
C ARG A 9 47.96 36.13 -9.54
N ARG A 10 47.59 37.09 -10.38
CA ARG A 10 46.41 37.15 -11.25
C ARG A 10 46.55 36.17 -12.41
N ALA A 11 45.45 35.56 -12.84
CA ALA A 11 45.20 35.25 -14.25
C ALA A 11 43.69 35.05 -14.44
N PHE A 12 43.03 36.09 -14.94
CA PHE A 12 41.67 36.03 -15.46
C PHE A 12 41.82 35.66 -16.94
N CYS A 13 41.44 34.45 -17.33
CA CYS A 13 41.33 34.05 -18.73
C CYS A 13 39.89 33.64 -19.01
N LEU A 14 39.28 34.45 -19.86
CA LEU A 14 38.01 34.22 -20.54
C LEU A 14 38.09 32.99 -21.45
N GLY A 15 36.93 32.35 -21.61
CA GLY A 15 36.58 31.67 -22.86
C GLY A 15 36.60 30.15 -22.80
N SER A 16 35.42 29.54 -22.80
CA SER A 16 34.95 28.65 -23.89
C SER A 16 33.59 28.06 -23.52
N ILE A 17 32.60 28.35 -24.35
CA ILE A 17 31.31 27.67 -24.39
C ILE A 17 31.57 26.25 -24.89
N ALA A 18 31.29 25.24 -24.08
CA ALA A 18 31.20 23.85 -24.51
C ALA A 18 29.80 23.33 -24.18
N VAL A 19 29.04 23.11 -25.25
CA VAL A 19 27.74 22.44 -25.24
C VAL A 19 27.95 21.00 -24.78
N ALA A 20 27.54 20.69 -23.54
CA ALA A 20 27.54 19.33 -23.04
C ALA A 20 26.29 18.61 -23.58
N ILE A 21 26.51 17.86 -24.65
CA ILE A 21 25.66 16.76 -25.11
C ILE A 21 25.47 15.77 -23.95
N ASN A 22 24.28 15.77 -23.36
CA ASN A 22 23.83 14.72 -22.44
C ASN A 22 23.67 13.42 -23.21
N VAL A 23 24.75 12.65 -23.33
CA VAL A 23 24.66 11.23 -23.65
C VAL A 23 24.05 10.58 -22.41
N LEU A 24 22.77 10.22 -22.49
CA LEU A 24 22.14 9.31 -21.54
C LEU A 24 22.94 8.01 -21.54
N THR A 25 23.78 7.83 -20.52
CA THR A 25 24.37 6.56 -20.18
C THR A 25 23.25 5.65 -19.69
N ALA A 26 22.70 4.89 -20.63
CA ALA A 26 21.98 3.67 -20.33
C ALA A 26 22.92 2.77 -19.51
N CYS A 27 22.64 2.64 -18.21
CA CYS A 27 23.34 1.70 -17.34
C CYS A 27 22.89 0.28 -17.72
N GLY A 28 23.60 -0.30 -18.69
CA GLY A 28 23.68 -1.74 -18.91
C GLY A 28 24.38 -2.37 -17.70
N GLY A 29 23.75 -3.40 -17.15
CA GLY A 29 24.00 -3.85 -15.78
C GLY A 29 25.28 -4.63 -15.53
N ASP A 30 25.47 -4.97 -14.26
CA ASP A 30 26.25 -6.14 -13.84
C ASP A 30 25.98 -6.46 -12.35
N SER A 31 26.26 -7.70 -11.96
CA SER A 31 26.36 -8.26 -10.60
C SER A 31 25.08 -8.55 -9.78
N GLY A 32 24.47 -9.72 -10.04
CA GLY A 32 24.29 -10.81 -9.05
C GLY A 32 23.64 -10.56 -7.67
N SER A 33 23.09 -9.39 -7.39
CA SER A 33 22.39 -9.11 -6.13
C SER A 33 20.90 -9.35 -6.36
N SER A 34 20.36 -10.40 -5.72
CA SER A 34 18.90 -10.56 -5.65
C SER A 34 18.28 -9.24 -5.18
N PRO A 35 17.23 -8.70 -5.83
CA PRO A 35 16.65 -7.43 -5.42
C PRO A 35 16.12 -7.58 -3.99
N SER A 36 16.85 -7.04 -3.02
CA SER A 36 16.39 -6.93 -1.64
C SER A 36 15.43 -5.76 -1.57
N GLY A 37 14.19 -6.00 -1.16
CA GLY A 37 13.22 -4.96 -0.86
C GLY A 37 12.90 -4.97 0.63
N ASN A 38 12.62 -3.79 1.15
CA ASN A 38 12.20 -3.62 2.53
C ASN A 38 10.74 -3.16 2.56
N ILE A 39 9.91 -3.88 3.32
CA ILE A 39 8.53 -3.48 3.65
C ILE A 39 8.53 -3.09 5.12
N ASN A 40 8.08 -1.87 5.39
CA ASN A 40 7.94 -1.33 6.74
C ASN A 40 6.49 -0.96 7.01
N GLY A 41 6.12 -0.80 8.28
CA GLY A 41 4.82 -0.24 8.61
C GLY A 41 4.49 -0.36 10.08
N THR A 42 3.25 0.00 10.39
CA THR A 42 2.70 -0.12 11.74
C THR A 42 1.50 -1.05 11.72
N ALA A 43 1.51 -2.05 12.60
CA ALA A 43 0.40 -2.95 12.87
C ALA A 43 -0.37 -2.47 14.11
N ALA A 44 -1.61 -2.03 13.93
CA ALA A 44 -2.42 -1.45 15.00
C ALA A 44 -3.93 -1.58 14.74
N ILE A 45 -4.71 -1.69 15.80
CA ILE A 45 -6.19 -1.73 15.79
C ILE A 45 -6.79 -0.54 16.59
N GLY A 46 -6.04 0.56 16.71
CA GLY A 46 -6.20 1.62 17.71
C GLY A 46 -5.12 1.49 18.78
N ALA A 47 -4.98 0.30 19.36
CA ALA A 47 -3.79 -0.08 20.12
C ALA A 47 -2.72 -0.73 19.22
N PRO A 48 -1.41 -0.57 19.53
CA PRO A 48 -0.35 -1.27 18.81
C PRO A 48 -0.48 -2.79 18.95
N LEU A 49 -0.31 -3.51 17.85
CA LEU A 49 -0.22 -4.97 17.85
C LEU A 49 1.23 -5.40 18.15
N GLY A 50 1.66 -5.15 19.38
CA GLY A 50 3.00 -5.52 19.82
C GLY A 50 3.23 -7.03 19.82
N GLY A 51 4.36 -7.49 19.26
CA GLY A 51 4.68 -8.91 19.15
C GLY A 51 3.92 -9.65 18.05
N ALA A 52 3.16 -8.95 17.21
CA ALA A 52 2.45 -9.58 16.09
C ALA A 52 3.42 -10.24 15.11
N ALA A 53 3.11 -11.48 14.71
CA ALA A 53 3.81 -12.16 13.64
C ALA A 53 3.37 -11.56 12.30
N ILE A 54 4.32 -11.03 11.53
CA ILE A 54 4.09 -10.41 10.23
C ILE A 54 4.60 -11.35 9.14
N GLN A 55 3.73 -11.71 8.20
CA GLN A 55 4.05 -12.49 7.01
C GLN A 55 3.81 -11.64 5.76
N ALA A 56 4.83 -11.48 4.94
CA ALA A 56 4.72 -10.96 3.58
C ALA A 56 4.80 -12.14 2.59
N THR A 57 3.78 -12.30 1.75
CA THR A 57 3.74 -13.31 0.68
C THR A 57 3.60 -12.58 -0.64
N CYS A 58 4.59 -12.70 -1.51
CA CYS A 58 4.65 -11.99 -2.77
C CYS A 58 4.39 -12.92 -3.95
N LYS A 59 4.24 -12.34 -5.14
CA LYS A 59 4.21 -13.09 -6.41
C LYS A 59 5.33 -14.14 -6.43
N ASN A 60 6.55 -13.72 -6.16
CA ASN A 60 7.65 -14.64 -5.86
C ASN A 60 8.32 -14.25 -4.54
N GLY A 61 8.56 -15.25 -3.70
CA GLY A 61 9.21 -15.05 -2.41
C GLY A 61 8.28 -14.60 -1.30
N SER A 62 8.82 -14.62 -0.09
CA SER A 62 8.13 -14.31 1.14
C SER A 62 9.13 -13.84 2.19
N GLY A 63 8.65 -13.12 3.19
CA GLY A 63 9.45 -12.70 4.33
C GLY A 63 8.60 -12.68 5.60
N THR A 64 9.23 -12.94 6.73
CA THR A 64 8.57 -12.87 8.04
C THR A 64 9.33 -11.95 8.98
N THR A 65 8.60 -11.28 9.87
CA THR A 65 9.19 -10.50 10.96
C THR A 65 8.21 -10.45 12.13
N THR A 66 8.60 -9.80 13.21
CA THR A 66 7.72 -9.56 14.36
C THR A 66 7.63 -8.06 14.62
N ALA A 67 6.42 -7.55 14.83
CA ALA A 67 6.23 -6.17 15.23
C ALA A 67 6.79 -5.92 16.64
N ASN A 68 7.46 -4.79 16.84
CA ASN A 68 7.94 -4.40 18.17
C ASN A 68 6.78 -3.97 19.10
N ALA A 69 7.06 -3.58 20.34
CA ALA A 69 6.04 -3.19 21.31
C ALA A 69 5.15 -2.00 20.86
N ALA A 70 5.63 -1.15 19.95
CA ALA A 70 4.88 -0.05 19.36
C ALA A 70 4.13 -0.45 18.07
N GLY A 71 4.07 -1.75 17.74
CA GLY A 71 3.45 -2.26 16.52
C GLY A 71 4.26 -2.00 15.25
N VAL A 72 5.44 -1.40 15.34
CA VAL A 72 6.29 -1.09 14.18
C VAL A 72 7.02 -2.34 13.73
N TYR A 73 7.02 -2.60 12.43
CA TYR A 73 7.71 -3.74 11.83
C TYR A 73 8.53 -3.33 10.60
N SER A 74 9.55 -4.13 10.31
CA SER A 74 10.39 -4.03 9.12
C SER A 74 10.77 -5.44 8.68
N VAL A 75 10.52 -5.75 7.41
CA VAL A 75 10.86 -7.05 6.81
C VAL A 75 11.68 -6.81 5.55
N THR A 76 12.93 -7.25 5.59
CA THR A 76 13.84 -7.24 4.45
C THR A 76 13.98 -8.65 3.90
N PHE A 77 13.69 -8.81 2.61
CA PHE A 77 13.74 -10.09 1.94
C PHE A 77 13.91 -9.87 0.43
N ARG A 78 14.02 -10.95 -0.34
CA ARG A 78 13.97 -10.87 -1.81
C ARG A 78 12.56 -10.46 -2.23
N PHE A 79 12.38 -9.18 -2.50
CA PHE A 79 11.08 -8.64 -2.87
C PHE A 79 10.84 -8.86 -4.36
N ASP A 80 9.74 -9.52 -4.69
CA ASP A 80 9.24 -9.66 -6.06
C ASP A 80 7.72 -9.54 -6.03
N GLY A 81 7.26 -8.29 -6.10
CA GLY A 81 5.89 -7.87 -5.85
C GLY A 81 4.90 -8.24 -6.96
N PRO A 82 3.60 -7.98 -6.72
CA PRO A 82 3.04 -7.42 -5.49
C PRO A 82 2.93 -8.47 -4.38
N CYS A 83 2.65 -8.02 -3.16
CA CYS A 83 2.55 -8.88 -1.97
C CYS A 83 1.25 -8.68 -1.21
N THR A 84 0.81 -9.74 -0.55
CA THR A 84 -0.16 -9.67 0.55
C THR A 84 0.60 -9.73 1.87
N LEU A 85 0.14 -8.95 2.84
CA LEU A 85 0.70 -8.90 4.19
C LEU A 85 -0.33 -9.44 5.17
N THR A 86 0.12 -10.19 6.18
CA THR A 86 -0.73 -10.70 7.26
C THR A 86 -0.04 -10.41 8.59
N ALA A 87 -0.74 -9.72 9.48
CA ALA A 87 -0.37 -9.60 10.89
C ALA A 87 -1.23 -10.55 11.72
N THR A 88 -0.60 -11.35 12.57
CA THR A 88 -1.30 -12.23 13.53
C THR A 88 -0.84 -11.91 14.95
N SER A 89 -1.80 -11.60 15.83
CA SER A 89 -1.56 -11.40 17.27
C SER A 89 -2.71 -12.01 18.07
N GLY A 90 -2.46 -13.16 18.71
CA GLY A 90 -3.52 -13.94 19.36
C GLY A 90 -4.62 -14.33 18.37
N SER A 91 -5.86 -13.89 18.63
CA SER A 91 -7.02 -14.11 17.75
C SER A 91 -7.19 -13.04 16.66
N VAL A 92 -6.39 -11.96 16.71
CA VAL A 92 -6.46 -10.84 15.77
C VAL A 92 -5.64 -11.20 14.54
N VAL A 93 -6.28 -11.16 13.37
CA VAL A 93 -5.64 -11.32 12.07
C VAL A 93 -6.06 -10.14 11.20
N ILE A 94 -5.07 -9.40 10.69
CA ILE A 94 -5.27 -8.23 9.84
C ILE A 94 -4.45 -8.40 8.57
N HIS A 95 -5.04 -8.05 7.44
CA HIS A 95 -4.43 -8.15 6.12
C HIS A 95 -4.15 -6.77 5.53
N SER A 96 -3.17 -6.75 4.63
CA SER A 96 -2.83 -5.58 3.81
C SER A 96 -2.18 -6.04 2.50
N VAL A 97 -1.82 -5.10 1.64
CA VAL A 97 -1.18 -5.36 0.34
C VAL A 97 -0.01 -4.42 0.13
N ALA A 98 0.99 -4.85 -0.62
CA ALA A 98 2.14 -4.05 -1.00
C ALA A 98 2.40 -4.13 -2.50
N ALA A 99 2.34 -3.01 -3.21
CA ALA A 99 2.65 -2.93 -4.64
C ALA A 99 4.15 -2.95 -4.94
N GLY A 100 4.97 -2.59 -3.95
CA GLY A 100 6.41 -2.40 -4.07
C GLY A 100 7.06 -2.34 -2.68
N PRO A 101 8.39 -2.15 -2.58
CA PRO A 101 9.04 -1.79 -1.33
C PRO A 101 8.51 -0.46 -0.78
N GLY A 102 8.59 -0.27 0.54
CA GLY A 102 8.14 0.96 1.20
C GLY A 102 7.27 0.71 2.44
N THR A 103 6.45 1.70 2.78
CA THR A 103 5.58 1.66 3.95
C THR A 103 4.21 1.11 3.59
N TYR A 104 3.75 0.09 4.32
CA TYR A 104 2.43 -0.52 4.22
C TYR A 104 1.92 -0.87 5.62
N ASN A 105 0.82 -0.26 6.03
CA ASN A 105 0.29 -0.48 7.37
C ASN A 105 -0.57 -1.74 7.44
N LEU A 106 -0.75 -2.27 8.65
CA LEU A 106 -1.62 -3.41 8.95
C LEU A 106 -2.66 -2.96 9.98
N THR A 107 -3.80 -2.48 9.50
CA THR A 107 -4.86 -1.92 10.35
C THR A 107 -6.25 -2.37 9.90
N PRO A 108 -7.31 -2.15 10.68
CA PRO A 108 -8.67 -2.42 10.25
C PRO A 108 -9.07 -1.67 8.96
N LEU A 109 -8.44 -0.53 8.67
CA LEU A 109 -8.63 0.18 7.40
C LEU A 109 -8.05 -0.63 6.22
N THR A 110 -6.88 -1.23 6.39
CA THR A 110 -6.28 -2.07 5.33
C THR A 110 -7.02 -3.38 5.18
N GLU A 111 -7.59 -3.94 6.26
CA GLU A 111 -8.49 -5.10 6.17
C GLU A 111 -9.70 -4.81 5.27
N LEU A 112 -10.34 -3.65 5.46
CA LEU A 112 -11.43 -3.20 4.59
C LEU A 112 -10.99 -3.00 3.15
N LEU A 113 -9.80 -2.45 2.95
CA LEU A 113 -9.22 -2.28 1.62
C LEU A 113 -9.00 -3.62 0.91
N VAL A 114 -8.46 -4.63 1.61
CA VAL A 114 -8.25 -5.97 1.05
C VAL A 114 -9.60 -6.64 0.75
N ALA A 115 -10.60 -6.50 1.61
CA ALA A 115 -11.95 -7.01 1.34
C ALA A 115 -12.60 -6.34 0.13
N TYR A 116 -12.46 -5.02 0.00
CA TYR A 116 -12.93 -4.26 -1.16
C TYR A 116 -12.24 -4.73 -2.45
N LEU A 117 -10.90 -4.81 -2.45
CA LEU A 117 -10.10 -5.25 -3.61
C LEU A 117 -10.43 -6.69 -4.01
N ALA A 118 -10.57 -7.60 -3.04
CA ALA A 118 -10.97 -8.97 -3.29
C ALA A 118 -12.35 -9.02 -3.99
N ALA A 119 -13.31 -8.23 -3.52
CA ALA A 119 -14.62 -8.15 -4.14
C ALA A 119 -14.58 -7.52 -5.55
N GLN A 120 -13.75 -6.50 -5.79
CA GLN A 120 -13.52 -5.95 -7.14
C GLN A 120 -12.93 -6.99 -8.11
N LEU A 121 -12.16 -7.94 -7.58
CA LEU A 121 -11.55 -9.04 -8.32
C LEU A 121 -12.46 -10.28 -8.42
N GLY A 122 -13.69 -10.20 -7.90
CA GLY A 122 -14.65 -11.30 -7.92
C GLY A 122 -14.23 -12.49 -7.04
N THR A 123 -13.48 -12.24 -5.97
CA THR A 123 -12.97 -13.27 -5.05
C THR A 123 -13.21 -12.91 -3.58
N THR A 124 -12.75 -13.76 -2.67
CA THR A 124 -12.73 -13.49 -1.22
C THR A 124 -11.33 -13.05 -0.78
N VAL A 125 -11.20 -12.49 0.42
CA VAL A 125 -9.88 -12.16 1.01
C VAL A 125 -8.95 -13.38 0.98
N ASN A 126 -9.43 -14.54 1.43
CA ASN A 126 -8.66 -15.79 1.39
C ASN A 126 -8.28 -16.20 -0.05
N GLY A 127 -9.20 -16.04 -1.00
CA GLY A 127 -8.91 -16.30 -2.42
C GLY A 127 -7.85 -15.36 -3.00
N LEU A 128 -7.86 -14.09 -2.62
CA LEU A 128 -6.82 -13.12 -3.00
C LEU A 128 -5.46 -13.48 -2.40
N LEU A 129 -5.42 -13.77 -1.10
CA LEU A 129 -4.21 -14.15 -0.36
C LEU A 129 -3.55 -15.41 -0.94
N THR A 130 -4.33 -16.48 -1.12
CA THR A 130 -3.83 -17.75 -1.66
C THR A 130 -3.54 -17.68 -3.15
N GLY A 131 -4.22 -16.78 -3.88
CA GLY A 131 -4.09 -16.62 -5.32
C GLY A 131 -2.94 -15.71 -5.78
N ILE A 132 -2.32 -14.91 -4.91
CA ILE A 132 -1.39 -13.85 -5.32
C ILE A 132 -0.18 -14.37 -6.11
N GLN A 133 0.28 -15.58 -5.83
CA GLN A 133 1.43 -16.20 -6.49
C GLN A 133 1.13 -16.64 -7.94
N ASN A 134 -0.11 -17.02 -8.22
CA ASN A 134 -0.46 -17.71 -9.48
C ASN A 134 -1.50 -16.98 -10.34
N ASN A 135 -2.19 -15.97 -9.79
CA ASN A 135 -3.23 -15.25 -10.51
C ASN A 135 -2.71 -13.92 -11.07
N THR A 136 -2.52 -13.86 -12.37
CA THR A 136 -1.99 -12.67 -13.07
C THR A 136 -2.91 -11.45 -12.98
N SER A 137 -4.23 -11.65 -12.88
CA SER A 137 -5.19 -10.56 -12.68
C SER A 137 -5.02 -9.93 -11.29
N PHE A 138 -4.81 -10.74 -10.25
CA PHE A 138 -4.54 -10.24 -8.89
C PHE A 138 -3.21 -9.49 -8.86
N GLN A 139 -2.17 -10.04 -9.48
CA GLN A 139 -0.85 -9.42 -9.58
C GLN A 139 -0.89 -8.08 -10.33
N SER A 140 -1.66 -8.00 -11.42
CA SER A 140 -1.80 -6.78 -12.22
C SER A 140 -2.56 -5.71 -11.46
N ALA A 141 -3.64 -6.09 -10.76
CA ALA A 141 -4.43 -5.18 -9.94
C ALA A 141 -3.63 -4.61 -8.76
N LEU A 142 -2.95 -5.46 -7.99
CA LEU A 142 -2.22 -5.03 -6.80
C LEU A 142 -0.91 -4.31 -7.11
N SER A 143 -0.34 -4.49 -8.31
CA SER A 143 0.78 -3.67 -8.80
C SER A 143 0.35 -2.28 -9.30
N ASN A 144 -0.94 -2.07 -9.56
CA ASN A 144 -1.45 -0.83 -10.16
C ASN A 144 -1.78 0.19 -9.06
N ARG A 145 -0.97 1.24 -8.95
CA ARG A 145 -1.16 2.29 -7.93
C ARG A 145 -2.51 3.01 -8.07
N THR A 146 -3.00 3.23 -9.28
CA THR A 146 -4.32 3.86 -9.50
C THR A 146 -5.45 2.99 -8.97
N VAL A 147 -5.36 1.66 -9.12
CA VAL A 147 -6.32 0.73 -8.51
C VAL A 147 -6.31 0.87 -6.99
N LEU A 148 -5.12 0.86 -6.37
CA LEU A 148 -5.00 1.00 -4.91
C LEU A 148 -5.53 2.35 -4.40
N THR A 149 -5.16 3.47 -5.03
CA THR A 149 -5.62 4.81 -4.62
C THR A 149 -7.13 4.97 -4.81
N ASN A 150 -7.71 4.43 -5.88
CA ASN A 150 -9.17 4.45 -6.06
C ASN A 150 -9.89 3.60 -5.01
N ALA A 151 -9.33 2.44 -4.66
CA ALA A 151 -9.89 1.58 -3.61
C ALA A 151 -9.80 2.23 -2.22
N GLU A 152 -8.67 2.88 -1.89
CA GLU A 152 -8.50 3.68 -0.67
C GLU A 152 -9.55 4.81 -0.58
N ALA A 153 -9.74 5.56 -1.68
CA ALA A 153 -10.75 6.60 -1.74
C ALA A 153 -12.18 6.05 -1.57
N ALA A 154 -12.49 4.90 -2.18
CA ALA A 154 -13.78 4.25 -2.04
C ALA A 154 -14.06 3.82 -0.58
N VAL A 155 -13.07 3.20 0.08
CA VAL A 155 -13.18 2.83 1.51
C VAL A 155 -13.41 4.08 2.37
N ALA A 156 -12.67 5.16 2.13
CA ALA A 156 -12.87 6.43 2.84
C ALA A 156 -14.29 7.00 2.66
N GLN A 157 -14.87 6.90 1.44
CA GLN A 157 -16.26 7.34 1.19
C GLN A 157 -17.28 6.44 1.90
N ILE A 158 -17.07 5.13 1.96
CA ILE A 158 -17.95 4.21 2.67
C ILE A 158 -17.99 4.54 4.16
N ILE A 159 -16.81 4.75 4.76
CA ILE A 159 -16.67 5.19 6.15
C ILE A 159 -17.42 6.50 6.38
N LYS A 160 -17.19 7.50 5.53
CA LYS A 160 -17.87 8.80 5.63
C LYS A 160 -19.38 8.65 5.56
N LYS A 161 -19.89 7.81 4.66
CA LYS A 161 -21.33 7.58 4.48
C LYS A 161 -21.97 6.87 5.68
N LEU A 162 -21.30 5.88 6.25
CA LEU A 162 -21.87 5.05 7.33
C LEU A 162 -21.67 5.65 8.72
N TYR A 163 -20.54 6.33 8.96
CA TYR A 163 -20.14 6.79 10.29
C TYR A 163 -19.93 8.31 10.36
N GLY A 164 -20.05 9.05 9.26
CA GLY A 164 -19.85 10.51 9.25
C GLY A 164 -18.41 10.94 9.49
N VAL A 165 -17.43 10.04 9.35
CA VAL A 165 -16.02 10.34 9.63
C VAL A 165 -15.23 10.58 8.34
N ASN A 166 -14.49 11.68 8.33
CA ASN A 166 -13.43 11.91 7.35
C ASN A 166 -12.12 11.39 7.94
N LEU A 167 -11.42 10.54 7.18
CA LEU A 167 -10.07 10.09 7.53
C LEU A 167 -9.10 11.27 7.50
N SER A 168 -8.12 11.24 8.40
CA SER A 168 -6.98 12.16 8.41
C SER A 168 -6.11 12.04 7.15
N SER A 169 -6.05 10.85 6.56
CA SER A 169 -5.41 10.57 5.27
C SER A 169 -6.19 9.51 4.51
N THR A 170 -6.47 9.77 3.23
CA THR A 170 -7.02 8.74 2.34
C THR A 170 -5.95 7.73 1.93
N ALA A 171 -4.66 8.09 1.97
CA ALA A 171 -3.55 7.20 1.65
C ALA A 171 -3.14 6.33 2.85
N PHE A 172 -4.13 5.81 3.59
CA PHE A 172 -3.93 5.09 4.86
C PHE A 172 -3.14 3.78 4.71
N LEU A 173 -3.07 3.22 3.50
CA LEU A 173 -2.27 2.05 3.21
C LEU A 173 -0.78 2.34 3.43
N SER A 174 -0.31 3.51 2.99
CA SER A 174 1.13 3.81 2.87
C SER A 174 1.63 5.02 3.69
N THR A 175 0.72 5.79 4.27
CA THR A 175 1.08 6.91 5.15
C THR A 175 1.67 6.34 6.45
N ALA A 176 2.94 6.63 6.73
CA ALA A 176 3.57 6.24 7.98
C ALA A 176 2.86 6.90 9.18
N PHE A 177 2.67 6.15 10.25
CA PHE A 177 2.11 6.67 11.49
C PHE A 177 2.68 5.96 12.71
N VAL A 178 2.52 6.59 13.88
CA VAL A 178 2.94 6.08 15.18
C VAL A 178 1.71 5.96 16.07
N THR A 179 1.58 4.87 16.81
CA THR A 179 0.46 4.68 17.74
C THR A 179 0.51 5.69 18.88
N GLY A 180 -0.65 6.16 19.32
CA GLY A 180 -0.83 7.22 20.29
C GLY A 180 -0.57 8.64 19.74
N GLN A 181 -0.46 8.83 18.42
CA GLN A 181 -0.26 10.14 17.78
C GLN A 181 -1.44 10.53 16.89
N PRO A 182 -1.66 11.84 16.65
CA PRO A 182 -2.66 12.29 15.68
C PRO A 182 -2.45 11.70 14.28
N GLY A 183 -3.53 11.59 13.52
CA GLY A 183 -3.52 11.02 12.17
C GLY A 183 -4.26 9.68 12.13
N ILE A 184 -3.68 8.69 11.44
CA ILE A 184 -4.32 7.39 11.20
C ILE A 184 -4.71 6.70 12.52
N ASP A 185 -3.86 6.77 13.54
CA ASP A 185 -4.15 6.13 14.82
C ASP A 185 -5.37 6.75 15.51
N ALA A 186 -5.47 8.08 15.52
CA ALA A 186 -6.66 8.77 16.02
C ALA A 186 -7.92 8.45 15.21
N ASP A 187 -7.80 8.16 13.91
CA ASP A 187 -8.92 7.64 13.12
C ASP A 187 -9.34 6.25 13.59
N LEU A 188 -8.38 5.35 13.89
CA LEU A 188 -8.66 4.00 14.42
C LEU A 188 -9.35 4.06 15.78
N ASP A 189 -8.88 4.92 16.69
CA ASP A 189 -9.51 5.13 18.00
C ASP A 189 -10.94 5.65 17.87
N LYS A 190 -11.14 6.60 16.96
CA LYS A 190 -12.49 7.10 16.66
C LYS A 190 -13.37 5.98 16.13
N PHE A 191 -12.85 5.11 15.28
CA PHE A 191 -13.62 4.01 14.71
C PHE A 191 -14.02 2.97 15.76
N ALA A 192 -13.10 2.64 16.66
CA ALA A 192 -13.41 1.80 17.81
C ALA A 192 -14.51 2.42 18.67
N SER A 193 -14.44 3.73 18.96
CA SER A 193 -15.46 4.44 19.75
C SER A 193 -16.86 4.46 19.12
N MET A 194 -16.94 4.36 17.79
CA MET A 194 -18.20 4.34 17.05
C MET A 194 -18.70 2.92 16.71
N GLY A 195 -18.00 1.87 17.15
CA GLY A 195 -18.32 0.48 16.80
C GLY A 195 -18.08 0.14 15.33
N ALA A 196 -17.25 0.92 14.62
CA ALA A 196 -16.77 0.58 13.28
C ALA A 196 -15.65 -0.47 13.32
N ILE A 197 -14.97 -0.58 14.47
CA ILE A 197 -14.04 -1.66 14.81
C ILE A 197 -14.64 -2.38 16.04
N ASP A 198 -14.75 -3.70 15.98
CA ASP A 198 -15.26 -4.51 17.07
C ASP A 198 -14.22 -4.72 18.18
N ALA A 199 -14.63 -5.34 19.29
CA ALA A 199 -13.76 -5.61 20.43
C ALA A 199 -12.57 -6.55 20.10
N THR A 200 -12.60 -7.23 18.94
CA THR A 200 -11.51 -8.08 18.45
C THR A 200 -10.56 -7.33 17.52
N GLY A 201 -10.75 -6.02 17.34
CA GLY A 201 -9.94 -5.21 16.44
C GLY A 201 -10.27 -5.42 14.97
N LYS A 202 -11.41 -6.02 14.63
CA LYS A 202 -11.82 -6.24 13.24
C LYS A 202 -12.85 -5.19 12.82
N PRO A 203 -12.94 -4.85 11.52
CA PRO A 203 -14.02 -4.02 11.04
C PRO A 203 -15.39 -4.63 11.36
N SER A 204 -16.36 -3.80 11.73
CA SER A 204 -17.72 -4.25 12.01
C SER A 204 -18.32 -4.97 10.81
N THR A 205 -19.21 -5.93 11.04
CA THR A 205 -19.85 -6.70 9.95
C THR A 205 -20.57 -5.79 8.96
N ALA A 206 -21.20 -4.71 9.44
CA ALA A 206 -21.88 -3.74 8.58
C ALA A 206 -20.88 -3.02 7.65
N LEU A 207 -19.74 -2.58 8.19
CA LEU A 207 -18.71 -1.89 7.42
C LEU A 207 -18.02 -2.83 6.42
N LEU A 208 -17.72 -4.05 6.85
CA LEU A 208 -17.14 -5.09 5.99
C LEU A 208 -18.08 -5.44 4.83
N ASN A 209 -19.38 -5.67 5.11
CA ASN A 209 -20.36 -5.97 4.07
C ASN A 209 -20.53 -4.80 3.09
N ALA A 210 -20.49 -3.56 3.57
CA ALA A 210 -20.54 -2.38 2.70
C ALA A 210 -19.30 -2.26 1.79
N ALA A 211 -18.11 -2.54 2.31
CA ALA A 211 -16.88 -2.59 1.53
C ALA A 211 -16.94 -3.68 0.44
N ILE A 212 -17.38 -4.89 0.80
CA ILE A 212 -17.54 -5.99 -0.16
C ILE A 212 -18.56 -5.63 -1.24
N ALA A 213 -19.73 -5.13 -0.87
CA ALA A 213 -20.77 -4.76 -1.82
C ALA A 213 -20.31 -3.64 -2.79
N ALA A 214 -19.61 -2.63 -2.27
CA ALA A 214 -19.06 -1.55 -3.08
C ALA A 214 -17.95 -2.05 -4.02
N GLY A 215 -17.08 -2.95 -3.56
CA GLY A 215 -16.04 -3.56 -4.39
C GLY A 215 -16.65 -4.39 -5.52
N ALA A 216 -17.64 -5.23 -5.21
CA ALA A 216 -18.34 -6.03 -6.22
C ALA A 216 -19.07 -5.16 -7.28
N ALA A 217 -19.55 -3.98 -6.89
CA ALA A 217 -20.17 -3.01 -7.79
C ALA A 217 -19.16 -2.25 -8.68
N ALA A 218 -17.86 -2.32 -8.37
CA ALA A 218 -16.79 -1.62 -9.08
C ALA A 218 -15.70 -2.59 -9.58
N PRO A 219 -16.03 -3.59 -10.42
CA PRO A 219 -15.08 -4.63 -10.82
C PRO A 219 -13.88 -4.07 -11.59
N ILE A 220 -12.70 -4.61 -11.33
CA ILE A 220 -11.48 -4.27 -12.08
C ILE A 220 -11.58 -4.95 -13.44
N ARG A 221 -11.95 -4.18 -14.47
CA ARG A 221 -11.96 -4.67 -15.85
C ARG A 221 -10.51 -4.87 -16.29
N GLY A 222 -10.12 -6.11 -16.58
CA GLY A 222 -8.81 -6.40 -17.15
C GLY A 222 -8.61 -5.60 -18.43
N THR A 223 -7.40 -5.06 -18.65
CA THR A 223 -6.95 -4.50 -19.93
C THR A 223 -6.78 -5.63 -20.97
N GLY A 224 -7.87 -6.32 -21.28
CA GLY A 224 -7.94 -7.47 -22.15
C GLY A 224 -9.39 -7.70 -22.56
N GLY A 225 -9.87 -6.86 -23.49
CA GLY A 225 -11.23 -6.90 -23.99
C GLY A 225 -11.74 -5.51 -24.33
N ASN A 226 -11.47 -5.08 -25.55
CA ASN A 226 -12.21 -3.98 -26.17
C ASN A 226 -13.73 -4.27 -26.00
N PRO A 227 -14.54 -3.36 -25.43
CA PRO A 227 -15.98 -3.48 -25.57
C PRO A 227 -16.32 -3.12 -27.02
N THR A 228 -16.25 -4.09 -27.95
CA THR A 228 -16.93 -3.94 -29.24
C THR A 228 -18.42 -3.81 -28.96
N GLY A 229 -18.95 -2.64 -29.32
CA GLY A 229 -20.23 -2.12 -28.87
C GLY A 229 -21.43 -3.01 -29.17
N GLY A 230 -22.33 -3.06 -28.19
CA GLY A 230 -23.71 -3.47 -28.38
C GLY A 230 -24.62 -2.26 -28.22
N THR A 231 -24.79 -1.50 -29.30
CA THR A 231 -25.97 -0.65 -29.46
C THR A 231 -26.55 -0.95 -30.84
N GLY A 232 -27.42 -1.94 -30.91
CA GLY A 232 -28.15 -2.29 -32.12
C GLY A 232 -29.54 -2.78 -31.76
N GLY A 233 -30.56 -1.99 -32.11
CA GLY A 233 -31.93 -2.48 -32.22
C GLY A 233 -32.99 -1.73 -31.43
N THR A 234 -33.21 -0.44 -31.72
CA THR A 234 -34.57 0.11 -31.67
C THR A 234 -35.07 0.25 -33.10
N GLY A 235 -35.91 -0.69 -33.49
CA GLY A 235 -36.79 -0.64 -34.65
C GLY A 235 -37.88 -1.68 -34.41
N ALA A 236 -39.14 -1.47 -34.72
CA ALA A 236 -39.84 -0.33 -35.28
C ALA A 236 -41.34 -0.55 -35.00
N THR A 237 -42.09 0.56 -35.04
CA THR A 237 -43.52 0.71 -35.40
C THR A 237 -44.56 -0.27 -34.85
#